data_AF-A0A2R6NNV7-F1
#
_entry.id   AF-A0A2R6NNV7-F1
#
_cell.length_a   1.000
_cell.length_b   1.000
_cell.length_c   1.000
_cell.angle_alpha   90.00
_cell.angle_beta   90.00
_cell.angle_gamma   90.00
#
_symmetry.space_group_name_H-M   'P 1'
#
loop_
_entity.id
_entity.type
_entity.pdbx_description
1 polymer ?
#
loop_
_entity_poly.entity_id
_entity_poly.type
_entity_poly.pdbx_seq_one_letter_code
_entity_poly.pdbx_strand_id
1 'polypeptide(L)'
;MSTQAQPTIIVPAGFSLHSENTAHILLPNDNGAFLNPVQEFNRDLSVACIRTWGDQMNELRRNKWAKKLQKNSVGPSTSEDVQTTETSPAGPSAMLVDAAPQIPDLKPHKFVILEALSATGLRSIRYAKEIPLVKYVIANDLSSSATEAMRRNVEINGLGPQPIIEVDSTEPLDGKQKTAKSDLGKVRVNEGDAWYVIDNVNRVS
;
A
#
# COMPACT_ATOMS: atom_id res chain seq x y z
N MET A 1 -14.78 -2.12 19.96
CA MET A 1 -14.44 -1.65 18.60
C MET A 1 -15.06 -0.28 18.43
N SER A 2 -14.24 0.76 18.28
CA SER A 2 -14.74 2.13 18.12
C SER A 2 -15.20 2.32 16.68
N THR A 3 -16.50 2.33 16.44
CA THR A 3 -17.10 2.77 15.18
C THR A 3 -16.85 4.27 15.03
N GLN A 4 -15.76 4.65 14.35
CA GLN A 4 -15.63 6.02 13.86
C GLN A 4 -16.78 6.26 12.88
N ALA A 5 -17.60 7.27 13.17
CA ALA A 5 -18.64 7.73 12.25
C ALA A 5 -17.97 8.12 10.94
N GLN A 6 -18.36 7.48 9.83
CA GLN A 6 -17.89 7.87 8.51
C GLN A 6 -18.38 9.31 8.23
N PRO A 7 -17.52 10.21 7.75
CA PRO A 7 -17.95 11.55 7.39
C PRO A 7 -19.07 11.46 6.35
N THR A 8 -20.13 12.24 6.55
CA THR A 8 -21.26 12.29 5.61
C THR A 8 -20.78 12.89 4.30
N ILE A 9 -20.82 12.11 3.22
CA ILE A 9 -20.46 12.58 1.88
C ILE A 9 -21.60 13.46 1.35
N ILE A 10 -21.29 14.72 1.07
CA ILE A 10 -22.23 15.66 0.43
C ILE A 10 -22.21 15.41 -1.07
N VAL A 11 -23.37 15.13 -1.65
CA VAL A 11 -23.54 14.92 -3.09
C VAL A 11 -23.99 16.23 -3.74
N PRO A 12 -23.16 16.86 -4.60
CA PRO A 12 -23.56 18.08 -5.29
C PRO A 12 -24.71 17.86 -6.28
N ALA A 13 -25.45 18.93 -6.60
CA ALA A 13 -26.46 18.89 -7.65
C ALA A 13 -25.84 18.45 -8.99
N GLY A 14 -26.55 17.60 -9.73
CA GLY A 14 -26.07 17.05 -11.01
C GLY A 14 -25.17 15.81 -10.87
N PHE A 15 -24.88 15.36 -9.65
CA PHE A 15 -24.12 14.14 -9.39
C PHE A 15 -24.96 13.09 -8.68
N SER A 16 -24.58 11.84 -8.88
CA SER A 16 -25.02 10.69 -8.10
C SER A 16 -23.81 10.07 -7.40
N LEU A 17 -24.04 9.56 -6.18
CA LEU A 17 -23.02 8.83 -5.44
C LEU A 17 -23.07 7.36 -5.83
N HIS A 18 -21.98 6.85 -6.40
CA HIS A 18 -21.78 5.42 -6.57
C HIS A 18 -20.82 4.91 -5.49
N SER A 19 -21.10 3.72 -4.96
CA SER A 19 -20.28 3.10 -3.91
C SER A 19 -19.94 1.68 -4.31
N GLU A 20 -18.67 1.33 -4.14
CA GLU A 20 -18.14 -0.03 -4.31
C GLU A 20 -17.27 -0.35 -3.10
N ASN A 21 -17.69 -1.33 -2.30
CA ASN A 21 -17.11 -1.64 -0.99
C ASN A 21 -17.01 -0.38 -0.10
N THR A 22 -15.79 0.04 0.22
CA THR A 22 -15.50 1.22 1.05
C THR A 22 -15.16 2.44 0.21
N ALA A 23 -15.14 2.33 -1.12
CA ALA A 23 -14.84 3.41 -2.05
C ALA A 23 -16.12 4.09 -2.52
N HIS A 24 -16.07 5.42 -2.61
CA HIS A 24 -17.20 6.24 -3.07
C HIS A 24 -16.76 7.13 -4.22
N ILE A 25 -17.57 7.28 -5.26
CA ILE A 25 -17.29 8.19 -6.38
C ILE A 25 -18.53 8.98 -6.74
N LEU A 26 -18.34 10.22 -7.15
CA LEU A 26 -19.38 11.05 -7.72
C LEU A 26 -19.38 10.88 -9.24
N LEU A 27 -20.54 10.50 -9.78
CA LEU A 27 -20.77 10.37 -11.22
C LEU A 27 -21.70 11.48 -11.69
N PRO A 28 -21.36 12.21 -12.77
CA PRO A 28 -22.28 13.14 -13.38
C PRO A 28 -23.53 12.39 -13.87
N ASN A 29 -24.72 12.94 -13.64
CA ASN A 29 -25.98 12.32 -14.04
C ASN A 29 -26.16 12.24 -15.57
N ASP A 30 -25.45 13.09 -16.31
CA ASP A 30 -25.48 13.22 -17.76
C ASP A 30 -24.39 12.40 -18.49
N ASN A 31 -23.32 11.99 -17.79
CA ASN A 31 -22.20 11.26 -18.36
C ASN A 31 -22.08 9.82 -17.83
N GLY A 32 -22.82 8.90 -18.45
CA GLY A 32 -22.81 7.47 -18.12
C GLY A 32 -21.55 6.69 -18.54
N ALA A 33 -20.56 7.32 -19.18
CA ALA A 33 -19.46 6.61 -19.83
C ALA A 33 -18.26 6.25 -18.93
N PHE A 34 -18.22 6.72 -17.68
CA PHE A 34 -17.01 6.62 -16.84
C PHE A 34 -16.96 5.41 -15.90
N LEU A 35 -18.09 4.71 -15.71
CA LEU A 35 -18.17 3.55 -14.85
C LEU A 35 -18.83 2.41 -15.61
N ASN A 36 -18.16 1.26 -15.62
CA ASN A 36 -18.77 0.01 -16.04
C ASN A 36 -19.03 -0.88 -14.81
N PRO A 37 -20.30 -1.04 -14.36
CA PRO A 37 -20.63 -1.86 -13.20
C PRO A 37 -20.17 -3.31 -13.34
N VAL A 38 -20.19 -3.88 -14.56
CA VAL A 38 -19.77 -5.28 -14.80
C VAL A 38 -18.29 -5.52 -14.44
N GLN A 39 -17.49 -4.46 -14.35
CA GLN A 39 -16.06 -4.54 -14.04
C GLN A 39 -15.76 -4.60 -12.53
N GLU A 40 -16.76 -4.65 -11.66
CA GLU A 40 -16.58 -4.81 -10.21
C GLU A 40 -15.75 -6.06 -9.88
N PHE A 41 -16.10 -7.20 -10.50
CA PHE A 41 -15.35 -8.44 -10.34
C PHE A 41 -13.88 -8.32 -10.77
N ASN A 42 -13.60 -7.59 -11.86
CA ASN A 42 -12.23 -7.36 -12.31
C ASN A 42 -11.44 -6.53 -11.29
N ARG A 43 -12.09 -5.54 -10.66
CA ARG A 43 -11.49 -4.71 -9.60
C ARG A 43 -11.22 -5.54 -8.34
N ASP A 44 -12.18 -6.38 -7.92
CA ASP A 44 -12.02 -7.31 -6.79
C ASP A 44 -10.87 -8.28 -7.01
N LEU A 45 -10.83 -8.91 -8.19
CA LEU A 45 -9.78 -9.84 -8.55
C LEU A 45 -8.40 -9.17 -8.52
N SER A 46 -8.30 -7.95 -9.03
CA SER A 46 -7.05 -7.19 -9.01
C SER A 46 -6.60 -6.88 -7.57
N VAL A 47 -7.51 -6.48 -6.68
CA VAL A 47 -7.20 -6.27 -5.26
C VAL A 47 -6.68 -7.56 -4.62
N ALA A 48 -7.36 -8.69 -4.83
CA ALA A 48 -6.98 -9.99 -4.28
C ALA A 48 -5.59 -10.44 -4.77
N CYS A 49 -5.32 -10.33 -6.07
CA CYS A 49 -4.03 -10.67 -6.67
C CYS A 49 -2.89 -9.81 -6.10
N ILE A 50 -3.07 -8.49 -6.04
CA ILE A 50 -2.02 -7.57 -5.57
C ILE A 50 -1.75 -7.76 -4.07
N ARG A 51 -2.78 -8.00 -3.24
CA ARG A 51 -2.61 -8.33 -1.81
C ARG A 51 -1.79 -9.60 -1.65
N THR A 52 -2.20 -10.67 -2.31
CA THR A 52 -1.52 -11.97 -2.25
C THR A 52 -0.06 -11.87 -2.69
N TRP A 53 0.21 -11.16 -3.79
CA TRP A 53 1.56 -10.88 -4.24
C TRP A 53 2.38 -10.07 -3.22
N GLY A 54 1.80 -9.03 -2.62
CA GLY A 54 2.45 -8.21 -1.61
C GLY A 54 2.86 -9.00 -0.36
N ASP A 55 1.99 -9.89 0.09
CA ASP A 55 2.25 -10.77 1.24
C ASP A 55 3.35 -11.78 0.90
N GLN A 56 3.28 -12.42 -0.28
CA GLN A 56 4.32 -13.33 -0.76
C GLN A 56 5.69 -12.64 -0.87
N MET A 57 5.76 -11.42 -1.39
CA MET A 57 7.02 -10.67 -1.51
C MET A 57 7.63 -10.34 -0.14
N ASN A 58 6.79 -9.99 0.84
CA ASN A 58 7.25 -9.73 2.20
C ASN A 58 7.76 -11.01 2.88
N GLU A 59 7.07 -12.13 2.67
CA GLU A 59 7.48 -13.42 3.18
C GLU A 59 8.84 -13.86 2.59
N LEU A 60 9.03 -13.71 1.29
CA LEU A 60 10.32 -13.99 0.65
C LEU A 60 11.45 -13.11 1.21
N ARG A 61 11.20 -11.83 1.48
CA ARG A 61 12.18 -10.92 2.09
C ARG A 61 12.52 -11.33 3.51
N ARG A 62 11.50 -11.68 4.32
CA ARG A 62 11.66 -12.18 5.68
C ARG A 62 12.52 -13.45 5.69
N ASN A 63 12.23 -14.40 4.80
CA ASN A 63 13.00 -15.64 4.67
C ASN A 63 14.45 -15.40 4.24
N LYS A 64 14.69 -14.47 3.30
CA LYS A 64 16.07 -14.07 2.92
C LYS A 64 16.81 -13.44 4.09
N TRP A 65 16.15 -12.57 4.85
CA TRP A 65 16.73 -11.92 6.03
C TRP A 65 17.06 -12.92 7.13
N ALA A 66 16.14 -13.85 7.43
CA ALA A 66 16.35 -14.92 8.41
C ALA A 66 17.54 -15.82 8.03
N LYS A 67 17.65 -16.23 6.76
CA LYS A 67 18.80 -17.01 6.26
C LYS A 67 20.13 -16.24 6.39
N LYS A 68 20.12 -14.92 6.15
CA LYS A 68 21.33 -14.08 6.31
C LYS A 68 21.75 -13.97 7.78
N LEU A 69 20.80 -13.84 8.71
CA LEU A 69 21.06 -13.86 10.15
C LEU A 69 21.70 -15.18 10.58
N GLN A 70 21.11 -16.32 10.18
CA GLN A 70 21.65 -17.65 10.49
C GLN A 70 23.08 -17.83 9.97
N LYS A 71 23.37 -17.37 8.75
CA LYS A 71 24.72 -17.44 8.16
C LYS A 71 25.73 -16.54 8.89
N ASN A 72 25.30 -15.40 9.43
CA ASN A 72 26.19 -14.49 10.16
C ASN A 72 26.42 -14.92 11.63
N SER A 73 25.50 -15.69 12.23
CA SER A 73 25.67 -16.26 13.57
C SER A 73 26.58 -17.49 13.60
N VAL A 74 26.82 -18.13 12.44
CA VAL A 74 27.79 -19.22 12.29
C VAL A 74 29.06 -18.62 11.68
N GLY A 75 30.02 -18.23 12.52
CA GLY A 75 31.37 -17.81 12.08
C GLY A 75 32.10 -18.92 11.31
N PRO A 76 33.24 -18.65 10.65
CA PRO A 76 33.96 -19.65 9.87
C PRO A 76 34.50 -20.74 10.81
N SER A 77 33.80 -21.87 10.88
CA SER A 77 34.32 -23.07 11.51
C SER A 77 35.33 -23.71 10.57
N THR A 78 36.61 -23.51 10.86
CA THR A 78 37.72 -24.35 10.40
C THR A 78 37.43 -25.82 10.71
N SER A 79 37.41 -26.63 9.63
CA SER A 79 37.85 -28.03 9.50
C SER A 79 37.52 -29.05 10.61
N GLU A 80 36.86 -30.15 10.28
CA GLU A 80 37.50 -31.46 10.00
C GLU A 80 36.47 -32.58 9.79
N ASP A 81 36.82 -33.51 8.89
CA ASP A 81 36.20 -34.81 8.64
C ASP A 81 35.98 -35.62 9.93
N VAL A 82 34.78 -36.19 10.15
CA VAL A 82 34.64 -37.54 10.73
C VAL A 82 33.34 -38.22 10.24
N GLN A 83 33.57 -39.19 9.36
CA GLN A 83 32.95 -40.51 9.17
C GLN A 83 31.67 -40.93 9.95
N THR A 84 30.74 -41.47 9.18
CA THR A 84 29.53 -42.24 9.52
C THR A 84 29.74 -43.41 10.50
N THR A 85 28.82 -43.58 11.46
CA THR A 85 28.29 -44.89 11.89
C THR A 85 26.89 -44.74 12.52
N GLU A 86 25.96 -45.57 12.06
CA GLU A 86 24.60 -45.72 12.59
C GLU A 86 24.57 -46.41 13.96
N THR A 87 23.64 -46.01 14.84
CA THR A 87 22.72 -46.91 15.56
C THR A 87 21.76 -46.13 16.47
N SER A 88 20.47 -46.44 16.38
CA SER A 88 19.41 -46.15 17.36
C SER A 88 18.97 -47.50 17.98
N PRO A 89 18.34 -47.60 19.18
CA PRO A 89 17.06 -46.93 19.43
C PRO A 89 16.70 -46.49 20.88
N ALA A 90 15.67 -45.64 20.94
CA ALA A 90 14.61 -45.54 21.96
C ALA A 90 14.91 -44.96 23.36
N GLY A 91 14.42 -43.73 23.56
CA GLY A 91 13.93 -43.18 24.84
C GLY A 91 13.12 -41.90 24.56
N PRO A 92 11.93 -41.68 25.19
CA PRO A 92 11.10 -40.50 24.91
C PRO A 92 11.68 -39.29 25.64
N SER A 93 12.65 -38.62 25.02
CA SER A 93 13.17 -37.35 25.53
C SER A 93 12.23 -36.22 25.12
N ALA A 94 11.76 -35.53 26.15
CA ALA A 94 10.95 -34.32 26.17
C ALA A 94 10.99 -33.47 24.89
N MET A 95 9.81 -33.07 24.44
CA MET A 95 9.60 -32.06 23.42
C MET A 95 10.41 -30.80 23.76
N LEU A 96 11.54 -30.62 23.08
CA LEU A 96 12.11 -29.31 22.86
C LEU A 96 11.10 -28.56 22.01
N VAL A 97 10.27 -27.74 22.67
CA VAL A 97 9.57 -26.65 21.99
C VAL A 97 10.65 -25.78 21.40
N ASP A 98 10.93 -26.01 20.12
CA ASP A 98 11.84 -25.20 19.32
C ASP A 98 11.31 -23.77 19.39
N ALA A 99 11.95 -22.96 20.23
CA ALA A 99 11.65 -21.54 20.35
C ALA A 99 12.12 -20.93 19.03
N ALA A 100 11.22 -20.93 18.05
CA ALA A 100 11.45 -20.34 16.75
C ALA A 100 12.10 -18.98 16.98
N PRO A 101 13.30 -18.72 16.40
CA PRO A 101 14.00 -17.47 16.64
C PRO A 101 13.05 -16.33 16.31
N GLN A 102 12.76 -15.50 17.32
CA GLN A 102 11.90 -14.33 17.20
C GLN A 102 12.55 -13.43 16.14
N ILE A 103 12.05 -13.50 14.91
CA ILE A 103 12.54 -12.67 13.81
C ILE A 103 12.29 -11.23 14.25
N PRO A 104 13.32 -10.37 14.32
CA PRO A 104 13.13 -8.98 14.70
C PRO A 104 12.01 -8.36 13.86
N ASP A 105 11.21 -7.46 14.44
CA ASP A 105 10.02 -6.86 13.83
C ASP A 105 10.38 -6.15 12.51
N LEU A 106 10.43 -6.94 11.43
CA LEU A 106 10.79 -6.47 10.10
C LEU A 106 9.57 -5.76 9.55
N LYS A 107 9.64 -4.42 9.57
CA LYS A 107 8.61 -3.57 8.98
C LYS A 107 8.27 -4.08 7.58
N PRO A 108 6.99 -4.42 7.30
CA PRO A 108 6.60 -4.88 5.98
C PRO A 108 7.00 -3.88 4.91
N HIS A 109 7.62 -4.37 3.85
CA HIS A 109 7.90 -3.59 2.67
C HIS A 109 6.60 -3.16 2.00
N LYS A 110 6.45 -1.85 1.84
CA LYS A 110 5.35 -1.23 1.10
C LYS A 110 5.77 -0.94 -0.33
N PHE A 111 4.82 -0.98 -1.26
CA PHE A 111 5.06 -0.75 -2.69
C PHE A 111 4.16 0.36 -3.24
N VAL A 112 4.56 0.92 -4.37
CA VAL A 112 3.82 1.94 -5.11
C VAL A 112 3.07 1.27 -6.25
N ILE A 113 1.83 1.68 -6.49
CA ILE A 113 1.04 1.23 -7.65
C ILE A 113 0.90 2.40 -8.61
N LEU A 114 1.06 2.14 -9.90
CA LEU A 114 0.62 3.04 -10.97
C LEU A 114 -0.66 2.47 -11.59
N GLU A 115 -1.71 3.28 -11.61
CA GLU A 115 -2.87 3.07 -12.46
C GLU A 115 -2.78 4.04 -13.63
N ALA A 116 -2.49 3.52 -14.83
CA ALA A 116 -2.14 4.34 -15.99
C ALA A 116 -3.34 5.06 -16.63
N LEU A 117 -4.53 4.45 -16.56
CA LEU A 117 -5.79 4.91 -17.14
C LEU A 117 -6.89 4.83 -16.08
N SER A 118 -6.88 5.81 -15.19
CA SER A 118 -7.65 5.78 -13.95
C SER A 118 -9.11 6.22 -14.12
N ALA A 119 -9.47 6.95 -15.17
CA ALA A 119 -10.80 7.54 -15.35
C ALA A 119 -11.29 8.25 -14.09
N THR A 120 -12.32 7.74 -13.42
CA THR A 120 -12.87 8.30 -12.16
C THR A 120 -12.00 8.04 -10.93
N GLY A 121 -10.97 7.21 -11.04
CA GLY A 121 -10.07 6.84 -9.94
C GLY A 121 -10.57 5.70 -9.06
N LEU A 122 -11.71 5.08 -9.36
CA LEU A 122 -12.34 4.08 -8.49
C LEU A 122 -11.37 2.95 -8.09
N ARG A 123 -10.67 2.35 -9.06
CA ARG A 123 -9.69 1.29 -8.80
C ARG A 123 -8.53 1.78 -7.93
N SER A 124 -8.01 2.98 -8.19
CA SER A 124 -6.94 3.60 -7.41
C SER A 124 -7.35 3.85 -5.95
N ILE A 125 -8.58 4.30 -5.73
CA ILE A 125 -9.19 4.49 -4.40
C ILE A 125 -9.31 3.14 -3.68
N ARG A 126 -9.85 2.12 -4.36
CA ARG A 126 -9.94 0.76 -3.82
C ARG A 126 -8.58 0.20 -3.44
N TYR A 127 -7.57 0.32 -4.30
CA TYR A 127 -6.21 -0.09 -3.99
C TYR A 127 -5.66 0.59 -2.73
N ALA A 128 -5.87 1.90 -2.59
CA ALA A 128 -5.41 2.64 -1.42
C ALA A 128 -6.15 2.23 -0.12
N LYS A 129 -7.45 1.90 -0.18
CA LYS A 129 -8.25 1.50 0.98
C LYS A 129 -8.05 0.03 1.36
N GLU A 130 -7.96 -0.85 0.36
CA GLU A 130 -8.10 -2.29 0.55
C GLU A 130 -6.77 -3.04 0.54
N ILE A 131 -5.67 -2.43 0.12
CA ILE A 131 -4.35 -3.10 0.08
C ILE A 131 -3.43 -2.49 1.16
N PRO A 132 -3.20 -3.19 2.30
CA PRO A 132 -2.46 -2.62 3.43
C PRO A 132 -1.01 -2.23 3.11
N LEU A 133 -0.38 -2.97 2.19
CA LEU A 133 1.01 -2.80 1.80
C LEU A 133 1.23 -1.70 0.74
N VAL A 134 0.18 -1.01 0.30
CA VAL A 134 0.35 0.14 -0.60
C VAL A 134 0.93 1.33 0.16
N LYS A 135 2.06 1.83 -0.34
CA LYS A 135 2.70 3.07 0.11
C LYS A 135 1.88 4.28 -0.36
N TYR A 136 1.63 4.36 -1.66
CA TYR A 136 0.71 5.27 -2.32
C TYR A 136 0.38 4.73 -3.73
N VAL A 137 -0.70 5.24 -4.32
CA VAL A 137 -1.10 4.99 -5.70
C VAL A 137 -0.87 6.25 -6.51
N ILE A 138 -0.27 6.12 -7.68
CA ILE A 138 -0.27 7.15 -8.72
C ILE A 138 -1.44 6.84 -9.63
N ALA A 139 -2.43 7.72 -9.66
CA ALA A 139 -3.62 7.58 -10.48
C ALA A 139 -3.50 8.55 -11.66
N ASN A 140 -3.38 8.01 -12.87
CA ASN A 140 -3.05 8.76 -14.07
C ASN A 140 -4.20 8.73 -15.07
N ASP A 141 -4.45 9.86 -15.73
CA ASP A 141 -5.25 9.90 -16.95
C ASP A 141 -4.74 11.01 -17.88
N LEU A 142 -5.04 10.90 -19.17
CA LEU A 142 -4.73 11.94 -20.15
C LEU A 142 -5.82 13.01 -20.18
N SER A 143 -7.04 12.68 -19.81
CA SER A 143 -8.18 13.60 -19.88
C SER A 143 -8.25 14.50 -18.66
N SER A 144 -8.18 15.83 -18.85
CA SER A 144 -8.35 16.81 -17.76
C SER A 144 -9.70 16.65 -17.04
N SER A 145 -10.77 16.28 -17.76
CA SER A 145 -12.06 16.02 -17.12
C SER A 145 -12.06 14.77 -16.25
N ALA A 146 -11.28 13.75 -16.63
CA ALA A 146 -11.11 12.55 -15.82
C ALA A 146 -10.27 12.85 -14.59
N THR A 147 -9.17 13.61 -14.73
CA THR A 147 -8.31 13.98 -13.59
C THR A 147 -9.04 14.89 -12.60
N GLU A 148 -9.88 15.81 -13.05
CA GLU A 148 -10.75 16.62 -12.19
C GLU A 148 -11.75 15.76 -11.40
N ALA A 149 -12.46 14.86 -12.08
CA ALA A 149 -13.39 13.93 -11.44
C ALA A 149 -12.65 13.04 -10.41
N MET A 150 -11.47 12.55 -10.80
CA MET A 150 -10.61 11.73 -9.96
C MET A 150 -10.13 12.47 -8.71
N ARG A 151 -9.72 13.74 -8.82
CA ARG A 151 -9.32 14.56 -7.66
C ARG A 151 -10.46 14.68 -6.65
N ARG A 152 -11.67 15.01 -7.13
CA ARG A 152 -12.86 15.10 -6.28
C ARG A 152 -13.16 13.76 -5.59
N ASN A 153 -13.10 12.66 -6.33
CA ASN A 153 -13.34 11.33 -5.79
C ASN A 153 -12.27 10.93 -4.77
N VAL A 154 -11.00 11.23 -5.01
CA VAL A 154 -9.92 10.97 -4.07
C VAL A 154 -10.12 11.77 -2.76
N GLU A 155 -10.57 13.01 -2.87
CA GLU A 155 -10.82 13.89 -1.72
C GLU A 155 -12.00 13.44 -0.85
N ILE A 156 -13.15 13.08 -1.43
CA ILE A 156 -14.31 12.59 -0.63
C ILE A 156 -14.02 11.26 0.08
N ASN A 157 -12.97 10.53 -0.34
CA ASN A 157 -12.50 9.33 0.32
C ASN A 157 -11.41 9.60 1.37
N GLY A 158 -10.98 10.85 1.56
CA GLY A 158 -9.91 11.24 2.48
C GLY A 158 -8.54 10.72 2.07
N LEU A 159 -8.31 10.48 0.77
CA LEU A 159 -7.07 9.89 0.26
C LEU A 159 -6.15 10.89 -0.44
N GLY A 160 -6.63 12.12 -0.65
CA GLY A 160 -5.89 13.21 -1.28
C GLY A 160 -4.98 13.95 -0.30
N PRO A 161 -4.23 14.94 -0.81
CA PRO A 161 -3.43 15.84 0.02
C PRO A 161 -4.27 16.47 1.13
N GLN A 162 -3.71 16.53 2.34
CA GLN A 162 -4.34 17.21 3.46
C GLN A 162 -3.66 18.55 3.71
N PRO A 163 -4.41 19.63 4.00
CA PRO A 163 -3.81 20.89 4.39
C PRO A 163 -2.98 20.68 5.67
N ILE A 164 -1.77 21.23 5.69
CA ILE A 164 -0.97 21.30 6.92
C ILE A 164 -1.68 22.31 7.81
N ILE A 165 -2.36 21.83 8.85
CA ILE A 165 -2.85 22.71 9.91
C ILE A 165 -1.62 23.13 10.70
N GLU A 166 -1.17 24.37 10.50
CA GLU A 166 -0.18 24.99 11.39
C GLU A 166 -0.81 25.07 12.78
N VAL A 167 -0.37 24.17 13.67
CA VAL A 167 -0.78 24.22 15.07
C VAL A 167 0.07 25.33 15.70
N ASP A 168 -0.56 26.48 15.94
CA ASP A 168 0.06 27.60 16.66
C ASP A 168 0.45 27.12 18.05
N SER A 169 1.71 26.69 18.18
CA SER A 169 2.26 26.16 19.43
C SER A 169 3.13 27.26 20.00
N THR A 170 2.59 27.96 21.00
CA THR A 170 3.22 29.07 21.74
C THR A 170 4.37 28.63 22.66
N GLU A 171 5.18 27.65 22.23
CA GLU A 171 6.35 27.17 22.96
C GLU A 171 7.62 27.61 22.23
N PRO A 172 8.63 28.19 22.92
CA PRO A 172 9.85 28.64 22.27
C PRO A 172 10.69 27.44 21.84
N LEU A 173 10.73 27.17 20.54
CA LEU A 173 11.49 26.06 19.95
C LEU A 173 12.95 26.45 19.70
N ASP A 174 13.83 25.74 20.39
CA ASP A 174 15.27 25.69 20.18
C ASP A 174 15.59 25.32 18.71
N GLY A 175 16.58 26.00 18.13
CA GLY A 175 16.79 26.08 16.69
C GLY A 175 16.98 24.74 15.97
N LYS A 176 15.97 24.33 15.18
CA LYS A 176 16.06 23.55 13.93
C LYS A 176 14.67 23.53 13.27
N GLN A 177 14.41 24.47 12.35
CA GLN A 177 13.21 24.43 11.50
C GLN A 177 13.28 23.20 10.59
N LYS A 178 12.57 22.13 10.97
CA LYS A 178 12.22 21.04 10.04
C LYS A 178 11.10 21.59 9.15
N THR A 179 11.41 21.84 7.88
CA THR A 179 10.38 22.13 6.88
C THR A 179 9.37 20.97 6.85
N ALA A 180 8.11 21.24 7.18
CA ALA A 180 7.07 20.23 7.17
C ALA A 180 6.91 19.69 5.74
N LYS A 181 7.18 18.39 5.53
CA LYS A 181 6.93 17.75 4.22
C LYS A 181 5.43 17.75 3.97
N SER A 182 5.00 18.31 2.84
CA SER A 182 3.60 18.29 2.41
C SER A 182 3.07 16.86 2.33
N ASP A 183 1.94 16.57 2.98
CA ASP A 183 1.24 15.31 2.82
C ASP A 183 0.57 15.27 1.44
N LEU A 184 1.14 14.48 0.53
CA LEU A 184 0.62 14.31 -0.84
C LEU A 184 -0.58 13.36 -0.91
N GLY A 185 -1.00 12.79 0.22
CA GLY A 185 -2.05 11.78 0.27
C GLY A 185 -1.59 10.39 -0.19
N LYS A 186 -2.50 9.43 -0.03
CA LYS A 186 -2.30 8.02 -0.41
C LYS A 186 -2.63 7.77 -1.88
N VAL A 187 -3.45 8.60 -2.51
CA VAL A 187 -3.69 8.59 -3.96
C VAL A 187 -3.24 9.93 -4.55
N ARG A 188 -2.32 9.87 -5.50
CA ARG A 188 -1.70 11.03 -6.14
C ARG A 188 -2.17 11.11 -7.58
N VAL A 189 -2.97 12.11 -7.90
CA VAL A 189 -3.53 12.28 -9.25
C VAL A 189 -2.52 12.98 -10.16
N ASN A 190 -2.20 12.32 -11.28
CA ASN A 190 -1.39 12.86 -12.36
C ASN A 190 -2.23 13.04 -13.63
N GLU A 191 -1.98 14.13 -14.35
CA GLU A 191 -2.52 14.36 -15.68
C GLU A 191 -1.39 14.26 -16.69
N GLY A 192 -1.54 13.39 -17.68
CA GLY A 192 -0.55 13.24 -18.74
C GLY A 192 -0.30 11.79 -19.15
N ASP A 193 0.77 11.62 -19.92
CA ASP A 193 1.16 10.33 -20.45
C ASP A 193 1.86 9.49 -19.38
N ALA A 194 1.29 8.30 -19.14
CA ALA A 194 1.77 7.35 -18.16
C ALA A 194 3.22 6.90 -18.43
N TRP A 195 3.70 6.94 -19.68
CA TRP A 195 5.08 6.62 -20.00
C TRP A 195 6.07 7.55 -19.28
N TYR A 196 5.80 8.86 -19.30
CA TYR A 196 6.61 9.84 -18.56
C TYR A 196 6.51 9.63 -17.05
N VAL A 197 5.34 9.21 -16.55
CA VAL A 197 5.18 8.88 -15.13
C VAL A 197 6.08 7.70 -14.73
N ILE A 198 6.14 6.66 -15.56
CA ILE A 198 6.99 5.47 -15.31
C ILE A 198 8.48 5.86 -15.32
N ASP A 199 8.91 6.63 -16.33
CA ASP A 199 10.31 7.09 -16.43
C ASP A 199 10.72 7.92 -15.20
N ASN A 200 9.85 8.83 -14.76
CA ASN A 200 10.10 9.67 -13.59
C ASN A 200 10.13 8.87 -12.28
N VAL A 201 9.26 7.88 -12.11
CA VAL A 201 9.29 7.02 -10.90
C VAL A 201 10.59 6.23 -10.83
N ASN A 202 11.08 5.70 -11.95
CA ASN A 202 12.31 4.91 -11.99
C ASN A 202 13.58 5.74 -11.77
N ARG A 203 13.59 7.03 -12.12
CA ARG A 203 14.75 7.91 -11.89
C ARG A 203 14.93 8.36 -10.43
N VAL A 204 13.86 8.30 -9.64
CA VAL A 204 13.83 8.84 -8.26
C VAL A 204 13.80 7.70 -7.20
N SER A 205 13.75 6.44 -7.65
CA SER A 205 13.75 5.23 -6.82
C SER A 205 15.15 4.65 -6.63
#